data_AF-A0A836SIW4-F1
#
_entry.id   AF-A0A836SIW4-F1
#
_cell.length_a   1.000
_cell.length_b   1.000
_cell.length_c   1.000
_cell.angle_alpha   90.00
_cell.angle_beta   90.00
_cell.angle_gamma   90.00
#
_symmetry.space_group_name_H-M   'P 1'
#
loop_
_entity.id
_entity.type
_entity.pdbx_description
1 polymer ?
#
loop_
_entity_poly.entity_id
_entity_poly.type
_entity_poly.pdbx_seq_one_letter_code
_entity_poly.pdbx_strand_id
1 'polypeptide(L)'
;MQAAGILDDTLQPTQRFINIVKLGQAARGTATFNPIRESMKEGCNQCHAKDFVANHFKASDQIIKESDHEFAKAIKAVQGLYQDGILQKPENWEYAPDVLQFYDNKTSVEQELYLIFMEYRQRAFQGAFHDSTDYMNWYGWAPLKTSVNTILEEVGKMRLEAAPHLMKNIIVVDMEDGMGSWGGDNSINFQPKVKMSSSGFEIGGVLSATDVGPVGKLISQDAQLVIIAAVKNETQDGLYMLKNTQGDFVAWDEKFSALVPVADLTLASSQGVEILKGQMTIDGKPVTGMVNIYLGLIVGNKLLYFPKTIDVNI
;
A
#
# COMPACT_ATOMS: atom_id res chain seq x y z
N MET A 1 15.81 2.66 -9.11
CA MET A 1 15.78 3.08 -10.53
C MET A 1 14.41 3.57 -10.99
N GLN A 2 13.31 2.98 -10.53
CA GLN A 2 11.95 3.41 -10.89
C GLN A 2 11.63 4.86 -10.47
N ALA A 3 11.94 5.22 -9.23
CA ALA A 3 11.75 6.59 -8.74
C ALA A 3 12.61 7.65 -9.45
N ALA A 4 13.56 7.27 -10.31
CA ALA A 4 14.31 8.22 -11.15
C ALA A 4 13.80 8.23 -12.60
N GLY A 5 12.64 7.60 -12.86
CA GLY A 5 12.04 7.48 -14.19
C GLY A 5 12.87 6.66 -15.18
N ILE A 6 13.87 5.89 -14.73
CA ILE A 6 14.73 5.08 -15.61
C ILE A 6 14.02 3.77 -16.01
N LEU A 7 13.29 3.17 -15.08
CA LEU A 7 12.43 2.02 -15.36
C LEU A 7 10.99 2.40 -15.04
N ASP A 8 10.03 1.87 -15.77
CA ASP A 8 8.61 2.02 -15.46
C ASP A 8 8.16 1.10 -14.30
N ASP A 9 6.87 1.11 -14.00
CA ASP A 9 6.24 0.29 -12.97
C ASP A 9 6.31 -1.22 -13.26
N THR A 10 6.42 -1.61 -14.53
CA THR A 10 6.63 -2.99 -15.01
C THR A 10 8.11 -3.37 -15.17
N LEU A 11 9.03 -2.52 -14.71
CA LEU A 11 10.49 -2.67 -14.81
C LEU A 11 11.02 -2.64 -16.25
N GLN A 12 10.26 -2.09 -17.20
CA GLN A 12 10.75 -1.89 -18.56
C GLN A 12 11.51 -0.57 -18.72
N PRO A 13 12.51 -0.50 -19.63
CA PRO A 13 13.24 0.72 -19.91
C PRO A 13 12.36 1.86 -20.45
N THR A 14 12.48 3.04 -19.86
CA THR A 14 11.75 4.24 -20.33
C THR A 14 12.51 4.99 -21.42
N GLN A 15 11.91 6.06 -21.98
CA GLN A 15 12.63 6.98 -22.85
C GLN A 15 13.83 7.63 -22.13
N ARG A 16 13.71 7.88 -20.82
CA ARG A 16 14.82 8.39 -20.00
C ARG A 16 15.95 7.37 -19.91
N PHE A 17 15.67 6.07 -19.80
CA PHE A 17 16.72 5.04 -19.90
C PHE A 17 17.46 5.13 -21.23
N ILE A 18 16.73 5.25 -22.36
CA ILE A 18 17.36 5.33 -23.67
C ILE A 18 18.29 6.56 -23.71
N ASN A 19 17.81 7.72 -23.30
CA ASN A 19 18.57 8.96 -23.40
C ASN A 19 19.77 9.00 -22.44
N ILE A 20 19.58 8.59 -21.19
CA ILE A 20 20.59 8.75 -20.13
C ILE A 20 21.49 7.52 -20.02
N VAL A 21 20.92 6.32 -19.97
CA VAL A 21 21.67 5.09 -19.74
C VAL A 21 22.28 4.57 -21.03
N LYS A 22 21.47 4.43 -22.09
CA LYS A 22 21.93 3.82 -23.35
C LYS A 22 22.77 4.79 -24.18
N LEU A 23 22.23 5.99 -24.45
CA LEU A 23 22.90 7.00 -25.27
C LEU A 23 23.91 7.81 -24.46
N GLY A 24 23.52 8.27 -23.26
CA GLY A 24 24.38 9.04 -22.36
C GLY A 24 25.41 8.22 -21.57
N GLN A 25 25.35 6.88 -21.63
CA GLN A 25 26.28 5.97 -20.95
C GLN A 25 26.43 6.23 -19.44
N ALA A 26 25.38 6.72 -18.77
CA ALA A 26 25.41 7.06 -17.35
C ALA A 26 25.55 5.85 -16.41
N ALA A 27 25.40 4.62 -16.91
CA ALA A 27 25.68 3.39 -16.18
C ALA A 27 26.62 2.49 -16.97
N ARG A 28 27.47 1.75 -16.25
CA ARG A 28 28.42 0.79 -16.83
C ARG A 28 27.94 -0.63 -16.53
N GLY A 29 27.90 -1.46 -17.56
CA GLY A 29 27.71 -2.91 -17.38
C GLY A 29 28.95 -3.57 -16.79
N THR A 30 28.79 -4.79 -16.30
CA THR A 30 29.84 -5.58 -15.62
C THR A 30 31.14 -5.66 -16.41
N ALA A 31 31.07 -5.86 -17.74
CA ALA A 31 32.25 -5.96 -18.60
C ALA A 31 33.10 -4.68 -18.62
N THR A 32 32.48 -3.50 -18.49
CA THR A 32 33.17 -2.21 -18.46
C THR A 32 33.54 -1.78 -17.05
N PHE A 33 32.72 -2.12 -16.05
CA PHE A 33 32.94 -1.76 -14.66
C PHE A 33 34.04 -2.59 -13.98
N ASN A 34 34.06 -3.91 -14.22
CA ASN A 34 34.98 -4.82 -13.53
C ASN A 34 36.47 -4.47 -13.76
N PRO A 35 36.94 -4.16 -14.98
CA PRO A 35 38.33 -3.74 -15.19
C PRO A 35 38.72 -2.50 -14.37
N ILE A 36 37.79 -1.54 -14.24
CA ILE A 36 38.01 -0.31 -13.45
C ILE A 36 38.07 -0.66 -11.95
N ARG A 37 37.20 -1.58 -11.49
CA ARG A 37 37.23 -2.07 -10.11
C ARG A 37 38.53 -2.79 -9.79
N GLU A 38 39.02 -3.64 -10.68
CA GLU A 38 40.29 -4.34 -10.46
C GLU A 38 41.47 -3.36 -10.44
N SER A 39 41.51 -2.38 -11.35
CA SER A 39 42.54 -1.32 -11.33
C SER A 39 42.54 -0.53 -10.01
N MET A 40 41.36 -0.25 -9.44
CA MET A 40 41.26 0.38 -8.12
C MET A 40 41.86 -0.52 -7.02
N LYS A 41 41.53 -1.81 -7.02
CA LYS A 41 42.07 -2.78 -6.05
C LYS A 41 43.59 -2.93 -6.18
N GLU A 42 44.14 -2.89 -7.39
CA GLU A 42 45.58 -2.90 -7.62
C GLU A 42 46.28 -1.72 -6.94
N GLY A 43 45.65 -0.53 -6.95
CA GLY A 43 46.09 0.62 -6.16
C GLY A 43 46.16 0.31 -4.66
N CYS A 44 45.08 -0.23 -4.09
CA CYS A 44 45.02 -0.60 -2.66
C CYS A 44 46.02 -1.71 -2.29
N ASN A 45 46.26 -2.66 -3.20
CA ASN A 45 47.16 -3.80 -3.00
C ASN A 45 48.65 -3.39 -2.91
N GLN A 46 48.99 -2.14 -3.20
CA GLN A 46 50.34 -1.62 -2.97
C GLN A 46 50.69 -1.55 -1.48
N CYS A 47 49.68 -1.40 -0.61
CA CYS A 47 49.86 -1.26 0.83
C CYS A 47 49.11 -2.32 1.65
N HIS A 48 48.10 -2.98 1.08
CA HIS A 48 47.24 -3.93 1.79
C HIS A 48 47.26 -5.31 1.15
N ALA A 49 47.04 -6.36 1.96
CA ALA A 49 46.94 -7.73 1.46
C ALA A 49 45.73 -7.92 0.54
N LYS A 50 45.87 -8.74 -0.51
CA LYS A 50 44.83 -8.99 -1.51
C LYS A 50 43.50 -9.43 -0.91
N ASP A 51 43.53 -10.31 0.09
CA ASP A 51 42.32 -10.79 0.75
C ASP A 51 41.62 -9.70 1.56
N PHE A 52 42.38 -8.82 2.20
CA PHE A 52 41.81 -7.67 2.91
C PHE A 52 41.09 -6.74 1.93
N VAL A 53 41.75 -6.37 0.83
CA VAL A 53 41.18 -5.50 -0.21
C VAL A 53 39.93 -6.15 -0.82
N ALA A 54 40.00 -7.43 -1.20
CA ALA A 54 38.84 -8.15 -1.75
C ALA A 54 37.65 -8.17 -0.78
N ASN A 55 37.90 -8.44 0.51
CA ASN A 55 36.86 -8.47 1.53
C ASN A 55 36.28 -7.09 1.81
N HIS A 56 37.09 -6.03 1.86
CA HIS A 56 36.63 -4.66 2.01
C HIS A 56 35.67 -4.28 0.89
N PHE A 57 36.08 -4.42 -0.38
CA PHE A 57 35.22 -4.10 -1.52
C PHE A 57 33.92 -4.92 -1.53
N LYS A 58 33.98 -6.20 -1.14
CA LYS A 58 32.79 -7.04 -1.02
C LYS A 58 31.85 -6.54 0.07
N ALA A 59 32.37 -6.14 1.22
CA ALA A 59 31.59 -5.55 2.30
C ALA A 59 30.98 -4.21 1.89
N SER A 60 31.73 -3.34 1.23
CA SER A 60 31.24 -2.04 0.75
C SER A 60 30.16 -2.19 -0.33
N ASP A 61 30.31 -3.15 -1.24
CA ASP A 61 29.26 -3.50 -2.21
C ASP A 61 27.98 -3.99 -1.51
N GLN A 62 28.12 -4.75 -0.41
CA GLN A 62 26.98 -5.23 0.37
C GLN A 62 26.23 -4.08 1.04
N ILE A 63 26.93 -3.08 1.58
CA ILE A 63 26.32 -1.87 2.17
C ILE A 63 25.45 -1.12 1.14
N ILE A 64 25.94 -0.96 -0.10
CA ILE A 64 25.13 -0.34 -1.17
C ILE A 64 23.88 -1.18 -1.44
N LYS A 65 24.02 -2.50 -1.59
CA LYS A 65 22.88 -3.39 -1.88
C LYS A 65 21.81 -3.32 -0.79
N GLU A 66 22.22 -3.32 0.47
CA GLU A 66 21.30 -3.20 1.60
C GLU A 66 20.64 -1.81 1.65
N SER A 67 21.41 -0.75 1.37
CA SER A 67 20.87 0.62 1.30
C SER A 67 19.85 0.75 0.17
N ASP A 68 20.12 0.16 -1.00
CA ASP A 68 19.19 0.11 -2.13
C ASP A 68 17.93 -0.68 -1.82
N HIS A 69 18.06 -1.80 -1.10
CA HIS A 69 16.94 -2.62 -0.69
C HIS A 69 15.99 -1.86 0.25
N GLU A 70 16.53 -1.12 1.22
CA GLU A 70 15.73 -0.29 2.13
C GLU A 70 15.10 0.89 1.40
N PHE A 71 15.86 1.58 0.54
CA PHE A 71 15.32 2.67 -0.27
C PHE A 71 14.18 2.21 -1.18
N ALA A 72 14.27 0.99 -1.74
CA ALA A 72 13.21 0.42 -2.57
C ALA A 72 11.87 0.26 -1.81
N LYS A 73 11.89 0.05 -0.49
CA LYS A 73 10.65 0.00 0.32
C LYS A 73 9.95 1.36 0.32
N ALA A 74 10.70 2.43 0.56
CA ALA A 74 10.18 3.79 0.52
C ALA A 74 9.67 4.18 -0.87
N ILE A 75 10.41 3.84 -1.94
CA ILE A 75 9.97 4.07 -3.33
C ILE A 75 8.61 3.42 -3.57
N LYS A 76 8.45 2.13 -3.21
CA LYS A 76 7.20 1.40 -3.41
C LYS A 76 6.04 1.99 -2.62
N ALA A 77 6.29 2.43 -1.39
CA ALA A 77 5.27 3.04 -0.55
C ALA A 77 4.74 4.35 -1.16
N VAL A 78 5.65 5.23 -1.63
CA VAL A 78 5.26 6.48 -2.30
C VAL A 78 4.60 6.22 -3.66
N GLN A 79 5.07 5.24 -4.42
CA GLN A 79 4.39 4.77 -5.64
C GLN A 79 2.95 4.31 -5.34
N GLY A 80 2.74 3.63 -4.21
CA GLY A 80 1.43 3.25 -3.72
C GLY A 80 0.50 4.47 -3.59
N LEU A 81 0.95 5.54 -2.92
CA LEU A 81 0.14 6.76 -2.79
C LEU A 81 -0.27 7.39 -4.12
N TYR A 82 0.59 7.33 -5.14
CA TYR A 82 0.28 7.78 -6.51
C TYR A 82 -0.74 6.86 -7.20
N GLN A 83 -0.59 5.54 -7.04
CA GLN A 83 -1.55 4.55 -7.56
C GLN A 83 -2.91 4.69 -6.89
N ASP A 84 -2.93 4.98 -5.60
CA ASP A 84 -4.13 5.17 -4.79
C ASP A 84 -4.82 6.53 -5.08
N GLY A 85 -4.18 7.42 -5.86
CA GLY A 85 -4.68 8.76 -6.15
C GLY A 85 -4.62 9.73 -4.96
N ILE A 86 -3.92 9.35 -3.88
CA ILE A 86 -3.69 10.21 -2.72
C ILE A 86 -2.70 11.31 -3.09
N LEU A 87 -1.62 10.92 -3.79
CA LEU A 87 -0.73 11.86 -4.46
C LEU A 87 -1.15 12.02 -5.91
N GLN A 88 -1.16 13.26 -6.39
CA GLN A 88 -1.49 13.61 -7.76
C GLN A 88 -0.21 13.91 -8.52
N LYS A 89 0.03 13.18 -9.62
CA LYS A 89 1.20 13.43 -10.48
C LYS A 89 1.11 14.86 -11.03
N PRO A 90 2.13 15.72 -10.83
CA PRO A 90 2.15 17.04 -11.45
C PRO A 90 2.04 16.95 -12.98
N GLU A 91 1.31 17.86 -13.61
CA GLU A 91 1.06 17.85 -15.06
C GLU A 91 2.34 17.84 -15.90
N ASN A 92 3.39 18.50 -15.41
CA ASN A 92 4.69 18.60 -16.07
C ASN A 92 5.62 17.41 -15.79
N TRP A 93 5.20 16.42 -15.01
CA TRP A 93 5.99 15.25 -14.69
C TRP A 93 5.65 14.10 -15.63
N GLU A 94 6.68 13.51 -16.23
CA GLU A 94 6.52 12.29 -17.02
C GLU A 94 6.26 11.08 -16.11
N TYR A 95 7.02 10.98 -15.01
CA TYR A 95 7.01 9.86 -14.06
C TYR A 95 6.67 10.35 -12.66
N ALA A 96 6.10 9.48 -11.82
CA ALA A 96 5.90 9.75 -10.39
C ALA A 96 6.06 8.46 -9.56
N PRO A 97 6.70 8.52 -8.38
CA PRO A 97 7.54 9.63 -7.92
C PRO A 97 8.77 9.81 -8.83
N ASP A 98 9.31 11.03 -8.90
CA ASP A 98 10.51 11.34 -9.67
C ASP A 98 11.54 12.13 -8.84
N VAL A 99 12.51 11.41 -8.25
CA VAL A 99 13.58 11.99 -7.41
C VAL A 99 14.51 12.94 -8.18
N LEU A 100 14.44 12.95 -9.52
CA LEU A 100 15.18 13.89 -10.36
C LEU A 100 14.44 15.22 -10.56
N GLN A 101 13.29 15.41 -9.93
CA GLN A 101 12.60 16.71 -9.84
C GLN A 101 13.13 17.56 -8.67
N PHE A 102 14.07 17.02 -7.88
CA PHE A 102 14.78 17.70 -6.80
C PHE A 102 13.84 18.46 -5.85
N TYR A 103 13.88 19.79 -5.88
CA TYR A 103 13.13 20.70 -5.01
C TYR A 103 11.65 20.82 -5.38
N ASP A 104 11.23 20.31 -6.54
CA ASP A 104 9.83 20.32 -6.96
C ASP A 104 9.00 19.19 -6.31
N ASN A 105 9.62 18.36 -5.47
CA ASN A 105 8.95 17.39 -4.60
C ASN A 105 8.12 18.12 -3.52
N LYS A 106 6.80 18.02 -3.59
CA LYS A 106 5.89 18.91 -2.85
C LYS A 106 5.47 18.36 -1.50
N THR A 107 5.47 17.04 -1.32
CA THR A 107 5.01 16.40 -0.09
C THR A 107 6.17 15.94 0.80
N SER A 108 5.90 15.79 2.09
CA SER A 108 6.87 15.32 3.09
C SER A 108 7.49 13.98 2.67
N VAL A 109 6.67 13.03 2.21
CA VAL A 109 7.12 11.71 1.75
C VAL A 109 8.02 11.78 0.50
N GLU A 110 7.76 12.72 -0.42
CA GLU A 110 8.61 12.91 -1.60
C GLU A 110 9.94 13.59 -1.24
N GLN A 111 9.92 14.55 -0.31
CA GLN A 111 11.11 15.22 0.18
C GLN A 111 12.04 14.26 0.93
N GLU A 112 11.48 13.38 1.77
CA GLU A 112 12.26 12.30 2.41
C GLU A 112 12.83 11.32 1.37
N LEU A 113 12.04 10.95 0.35
CA LEU A 113 12.52 10.08 -0.73
C LEU A 113 13.69 10.71 -1.48
N TYR A 114 13.63 12.02 -1.70
CA TYR A 114 14.69 12.83 -2.27
C TYR A 114 15.93 12.88 -1.38
N LEU A 115 15.79 13.09 -0.08
CA LEU A 115 16.92 13.11 0.86
C LEU A 115 17.62 11.76 0.96
N ILE A 116 16.87 10.65 0.93
CA ILE A 116 17.48 9.32 0.82
C ILE A 116 18.33 9.23 -0.45
N PHE A 117 17.81 9.68 -1.59
CA PHE A 117 18.50 9.60 -2.88
C PHE A 117 19.76 10.47 -2.95
N MET A 118 19.67 11.74 -2.52
CA MET A 118 20.75 12.72 -2.64
C MET A 118 21.74 12.68 -1.50
N GLU A 119 21.31 12.35 -0.29
CA GLU A 119 22.14 12.44 0.90
C GLU A 119 22.44 11.07 1.49
N TYR A 120 21.45 10.41 2.10
CA TYR A 120 21.73 9.32 3.05
C TYR A 120 22.31 8.09 2.36
N ARG A 121 21.76 7.73 1.19
CA ARG A 121 22.32 6.64 0.37
C ARG A 121 23.71 6.99 -0.15
N GLN A 122 23.96 8.24 -0.53
CA GLN A 122 25.27 8.67 -1.04
C GLN A 122 26.32 8.65 0.07
N ARG A 123 25.96 9.05 1.29
CA ARG A 123 26.83 9.00 2.47
C ARG A 123 27.15 7.57 2.87
N ALA A 124 26.17 6.66 2.83
CA ALA A 124 26.40 5.23 3.06
C ALA A 124 27.38 4.66 2.01
N PHE A 125 27.16 4.96 0.73
CA PHE A 125 28.08 4.60 -0.35
C PHE A 125 29.48 5.17 -0.14
N GLN A 126 29.60 6.49 0.02
CA GLN A 126 30.90 7.15 0.14
C GLN A 126 31.64 6.70 1.39
N GLY A 127 30.97 6.61 2.54
CA GLY A 127 31.59 6.16 3.78
C GLY A 127 32.09 4.71 3.67
N ALA A 128 31.33 3.83 3.03
CA ALA A 128 31.72 2.42 2.86
C ALA A 128 32.97 2.25 1.99
N PHE A 129 33.15 3.08 0.96
CA PHE A 129 34.30 2.99 0.04
C PHE A 129 35.50 3.84 0.44
N HIS A 130 35.34 4.78 1.38
CA HIS A 130 36.42 5.61 1.94
C HIS A 130 36.76 5.24 3.38
N ASP A 131 36.39 4.04 3.82
CA ASP A 131 36.68 3.49 5.15
C ASP A 131 36.28 4.40 6.32
N SER A 132 35.20 5.16 6.14
CA SER A 132 34.63 6.03 7.16
C SER A 132 33.39 5.36 7.74
N THR A 133 33.59 4.51 8.74
CA THR A 133 32.51 3.73 9.37
C THR A 133 31.46 4.62 10.03
N ASP A 134 31.89 5.70 10.67
CA ASP A 134 31.01 6.69 11.29
C ASP A 134 30.15 7.42 10.25
N TYR A 135 30.76 7.88 9.15
CA TYR A 135 30.06 8.56 8.06
C TYR A 135 29.10 7.62 7.34
N MET A 136 29.55 6.40 7.06
CA MET A 136 28.74 5.35 6.44
C MET A 136 27.51 5.05 7.31
N ASN A 137 27.72 4.84 8.61
CA ASN A 137 26.66 4.39 9.50
C ASN A 137 25.78 5.54 9.98
N TRP A 138 26.34 6.50 10.71
CA TRP A 138 25.57 7.52 11.42
C TRP A 138 25.06 8.65 10.53
N TYR A 139 25.74 8.91 9.41
CA TYR A 139 25.32 9.95 8.46
C TYR A 139 24.70 9.38 7.18
N GLY A 140 24.87 8.07 6.93
CA GLY A 140 24.31 7.36 5.78
C GLY A 140 23.21 6.37 6.16
N TRP A 141 23.59 5.20 6.65
CA TRP A 141 22.69 4.07 6.91
C TRP A 141 21.59 4.38 7.93
N ALA A 142 21.95 4.93 9.09
CA ALA A 142 21.01 5.24 10.17
C ALA A 142 19.94 6.26 9.71
N PRO A 143 20.29 7.45 9.16
CA PRO A 143 19.27 8.37 8.67
C PRO A 143 18.49 7.81 7.48
N LEU A 144 19.11 7.01 6.60
CA LEU A 144 18.36 6.31 5.54
C LEU A 144 17.25 5.43 6.13
N LYS A 145 17.59 4.60 7.12
CA LYS A 145 16.62 3.73 7.81
C LYS A 145 15.53 4.53 8.52
N THR A 146 15.90 5.62 9.19
CA THR A 146 14.95 6.53 9.83
C THR A 146 13.99 7.13 8.81
N SER A 147 14.49 7.72 7.71
CA SER A 147 13.66 8.29 6.66
C SER A 147 12.76 7.27 5.98
N VAL A 148 13.24 6.04 5.76
CA VAL A 148 12.39 4.95 5.25
C VAL A 148 11.24 4.67 6.21
N ASN A 149 11.49 4.56 7.52
CA ASN A 149 10.41 4.36 8.50
C ASN A 149 9.46 5.56 8.55
N THR A 150 9.98 6.79 8.53
CA THR A 150 9.18 8.01 8.47
C THR A 150 8.26 8.02 7.26
N ILE A 151 8.76 7.66 6.08
CA ILE A 151 7.93 7.52 4.87
C ILE A 151 6.85 6.46 5.07
N LEU A 152 7.17 5.29 5.61
CA LEU A 152 6.19 4.22 5.81
C LEU A 152 5.09 4.60 6.79
N GLU A 153 5.45 5.24 7.90
CA GLU A 153 4.49 5.77 8.88
C GLU A 153 3.61 6.86 8.26
N GLU A 154 4.21 7.80 7.54
CA GLU A 154 3.50 8.91 6.92
C GLU A 154 2.58 8.44 5.79
N VAL A 155 3.00 7.47 4.97
CA VAL A 155 2.14 6.82 3.97
C VAL A 155 0.92 6.20 4.66
N GLY A 156 1.11 5.52 5.79
CA GLY A 156 0.01 4.97 6.59
C GLY A 156 -0.96 6.05 7.07
N LYS A 157 -0.45 7.16 7.62
CA LYS A 157 -1.28 8.30 8.04
C LYS A 157 -2.01 8.94 6.85
N MET A 158 -1.31 9.18 5.75
CA MET A 158 -1.90 9.77 4.54
C MET A 158 -3.02 8.90 4.00
N ARG A 159 -2.91 7.57 4.06
CA ARG A 159 -4.00 6.65 3.70
C ARG A 159 -5.17 6.72 4.67
N LEU A 160 -4.91 6.80 5.97
CA LEU A 160 -5.96 6.97 6.99
C LEU A 160 -6.69 8.31 6.84
N GLU A 161 -5.97 9.39 6.59
CA GLU A 161 -6.51 10.73 6.35
C GLU A 161 -7.23 10.85 5.01
N ALA A 162 -6.68 10.18 3.99
CA ALA A 162 -7.29 10.13 2.67
C ALA A 162 -8.47 9.17 2.64
N ALA A 163 -8.62 8.20 3.55
CA ALA A 163 -9.77 7.31 3.57
C ALA A 163 -11.09 8.11 3.54
N PRO A 164 -11.32 9.14 4.39
CA PRO A 164 -12.45 10.07 4.27
C PRO A 164 -12.60 10.83 2.94
N HIS A 165 -11.52 11.09 2.20
CA HIS A 165 -11.54 11.89 0.97
C HIS A 165 -11.54 11.06 -0.33
N LEU A 166 -10.90 9.89 -0.34
CA LEU A 166 -11.10 8.79 -1.29
C LEU A 166 -12.52 8.24 -1.18
N MET A 167 -13.14 8.41 0.00
CA MET A 167 -14.57 8.25 0.21
C MET A 167 -15.44 9.34 -0.45
N LYS A 168 -14.94 10.38 -1.15
CA LYS A 168 -15.83 11.30 -1.91
C LYS A 168 -16.55 10.65 -3.09
N ASN A 169 -16.08 9.50 -3.56
CA ASN A 169 -16.77 8.66 -4.55
C ASN A 169 -17.45 7.43 -3.92
N ILE A 170 -17.47 7.34 -2.59
CA ILE A 170 -18.17 6.34 -1.77
C ILE A 170 -19.27 7.07 -1.01
N ILE A 171 -20.52 6.62 -1.07
CA ILE A 171 -21.57 7.25 -0.27
C ILE A 171 -21.45 6.68 1.16
N VAL A 172 -21.01 7.50 2.11
CA VAL A 172 -20.93 7.20 3.55
C VAL A 172 -22.22 7.62 4.24
N VAL A 173 -22.85 6.72 4.99
CA VAL A 173 -24.15 6.94 5.67
C VAL A 173 -23.93 6.94 7.18
N ASP A 174 -23.67 8.12 7.77
CA ASP A 174 -23.50 8.29 9.24
C ASP A 174 -24.85 8.53 9.95
N MET A 175 -25.07 7.92 11.11
CA MET A 175 -26.39 7.76 11.76
C MET A 175 -26.46 8.24 13.22
N GLU A 176 -25.41 8.80 13.82
CA GLU A 176 -25.49 9.21 15.24
C GLU A 176 -26.11 10.59 15.48
N ASP A 177 -25.93 11.56 14.56
CA ASP A 177 -26.32 12.95 14.84
C ASP A 177 -27.43 13.51 13.93
N GLY A 178 -27.99 12.68 13.04
CA GLY A 178 -29.06 13.10 12.14
C GLY A 178 -28.71 14.24 11.17
N MET A 179 -27.43 14.58 11.03
CA MET A 179 -26.94 15.60 10.11
C MET A 179 -25.66 15.15 9.40
N GLY A 180 -25.82 14.30 8.38
CA GLY A 180 -24.91 14.23 7.24
C GLY A 180 -25.62 14.88 6.05
N SER A 181 -25.17 16.07 5.63
CA SER A 181 -25.57 16.65 4.34
C SER A 181 -25.08 15.70 3.24
N TRP A 182 -25.92 15.02 2.47
CA TRP A 182 -27.06 15.52 1.70
C TRP A 182 -28.39 15.35 2.44
N GLY A 183 -29.10 16.46 2.64
CA GLY A 183 -30.22 16.55 3.56
C GLY A 183 -31.25 15.42 3.49
N GLY A 184 -31.63 14.94 4.68
CA GLY A 184 -32.90 14.28 4.98
C GLY A 184 -33.12 12.90 4.37
N ASP A 185 -33.14 11.87 5.23
CA ASP A 185 -33.69 10.52 5.00
C ASP A 185 -32.88 9.55 4.10
N ASN A 186 -32.03 8.73 4.73
CA ASN A 186 -31.16 7.73 4.08
C ASN A 186 -31.91 6.54 3.43
N SER A 187 -31.29 5.92 2.42
CA SER A 187 -31.96 5.04 1.45
C SER A 187 -31.45 3.60 1.27
N ILE A 188 -30.50 3.10 2.07
CA ILE A 188 -30.22 1.66 2.23
C ILE A 188 -29.88 1.39 3.70
N ASN A 189 -30.41 0.30 4.26
CA ASN A 189 -30.21 -0.11 5.65
C ASN A 189 -30.05 -1.63 5.75
N PHE A 190 -29.18 -2.10 6.65
CA PHE A 190 -29.00 -3.51 6.95
C PHE A 190 -29.18 -3.78 8.45
N GLN A 191 -30.08 -4.71 8.77
CA GLN A 191 -30.32 -5.18 10.13
C GLN A 191 -29.71 -6.58 10.30
N PRO A 192 -28.46 -6.68 10.79
CA PRO A 192 -27.77 -7.95 10.92
C PRO A 192 -28.39 -8.84 12.00
N LYS A 193 -28.33 -10.15 11.76
CA LYS A 193 -28.60 -11.21 12.72
C LYS A 193 -27.43 -12.18 12.68
N VAL A 194 -26.75 -12.30 13.81
CA VAL A 194 -25.65 -13.25 13.99
C VAL A 194 -26.16 -14.42 14.81
N LYS A 195 -25.97 -15.65 14.30
CA LYS A 195 -26.22 -16.89 15.05
C LYS A 195 -24.92 -17.63 15.25
N MET A 196 -24.66 -18.05 16.48
CA MET A 196 -23.50 -18.87 16.82
C MET A 196 -23.91 -20.34 16.98
N SER A 197 -23.05 -21.25 16.53
CA SER A 197 -23.25 -22.69 16.58
C SER A 197 -21.91 -23.43 16.80
N SER A 198 -21.97 -24.72 17.11
CA SER A 198 -20.76 -25.56 17.20
C SER A 198 -20.03 -25.73 15.87
N SER A 199 -20.70 -25.45 14.74
CA SER A 199 -20.14 -25.49 13.39
C SER A 199 -19.59 -24.14 12.90
N GLY A 200 -19.60 -23.10 13.74
CA GLY A 200 -19.21 -21.73 13.38
C GLY A 200 -20.37 -20.74 13.52
N PHE A 201 -20.37 -19.69 12.70
CA PHE A 201 -21.37 -18.62 12.77
C PHE A 201 -22.19 -18.51 11.48
N GLU A 202 -23.34 -17.87 11.57
CA GLU A 202 -24.16 -17.45 10.44
C GLU A 202 -24.46 -15.96 10.59
N ILE A 203 -24.10 -15.16 9.59
CA ILE A 203 -24.47 -13.76 9.46
C ILE A 203 -25.48 -13.68 8.34
N GLY A 204 -26.67 -13.24 8.69
CA GLY A 204 -27.70 -12.83 7.72
C GLY A 204 -28.38 -11.58 8.22
N GLY A 205 -29.47 -11.19 7.59
CA GLY A 205 -30.24 -10.05 8.07
C GLY A 205 -31.27 -9.58 7.07
N VAL A 206 -31.84 -8.42 7.36
CA VAL A 206 -32.76 -7.73 6.46
C VAL A 206 -32.04 -6.54 5.85
N LEU A 207 -31.88 -6.56 4.53
CA LEU A 207 -31.41 -5.43 3.73
C LEU A 207 -32.63 -4.71 3.15
N SER A 208 -32.74 -3.41 3.37
CA SER A 208 -33.84 -2.58 2.85
C SER A 208 -33.29 -1.40 2.08
N ALA A 209 -33.82 -1.13 0.89
CA ALA A 209 -33.52 0.05 0.09
C ALA A 209 -34.77 0.94 -0.07
N THR A 210 -34.61 2.24 -0.21
CA THR A 210 -35.69 3.16 -0.57
C THR A 210 -35.25 4.01 -1.76
N ASP A 211 -36.17 4.34 -2.67
CA ASP A 211 -35.87 5.26 -3.75
C ASP A 211 -36.06 6.69 -3.23
N VAL A 212 -34.98 7.40 -2.89
CA VAL A 212 -35.05 8.75 -2.30
C VAL A 212 -34.10 9.72 -3.01
N GLY A 213 -34.62 10.92 -3.32
CA GLY A 213 -33.79 12.10 -3.63
C GLY A 213 -32.91 12.02 -4.89
N PRO A 214 -31.97 12.97 -5.06
CA PRO A 214 -31.23 13.19 -6.32
C PRO A 214 -30.21 12.08 -6.68
N VAL A 215 -30.10 11.02 -5.88
CA VAL A 215 -29.15 9.91 -6.08
C VAL A 215 -29.67 8.85 -7.07
N GLY A 216 -30.96 8.87 -7.39
CA GLY A 216 -31.59 8.01 -8.40
C GLY A 216 -32.26 6.76 -7.82
N LYS A 217 -32.88 5.98 -8.71
CA LYS A 217 -33.65 4.76 -8.38
C LYS A 217 -32.71 3.61 -7.98
N LEU A 218 -32.72 3.17 -6.73
CA LEU A 218 -31.90 2.06 -6.20
C LEU A 218 -32.63 0.72 -6.29
N ILE A 219 -33.94 0.73 -6.08
CA ILE A 219 -34.77 -0.47 -6.19
C ILE A 219 -34.70 -0.99 -7.64
N SER A 220 -34.56 -2.31 -7.77
CA SER A 220 -34.35 -3.05 -9.01
C SER A 220 -32.97 -2.87 -9.65
N GLN A 221 -32.00 -2.23 -9.00
CA GLN A 221 -30.61 -2.30 -9.45
C GLN A 221 -29.93 -3.58 -8.97
N ASP A 222 -29.10 -4.15 -9.84
CA ASP A 222 -28.19 -5.24 -9.46
C ASP A 222 -27.04 -4.67 -8.63
N ALA A 223 -26.71 -5.41 -7.58
CA ALA A 223 -25.70 -5.05 -6.60
C ALA A 223 -24.87 -6.27 -6.22
N GLN A 224 -23.61 -6.03 -5.86
CA GLN A 224 -22.72 -7.06 -5.34
C GLN A 224 -22.39 -6.72 -3.89
N LEU A 225 -22.68 -7.65 -3.00
CA LEU A 225 -22.39 -7.50 -1.58
C LEU A 225 -20.93 -7.88 -1.32
N VAL A 226 -20.20 -7.08 -0.54
CA VAL A 226 -18.79 -7.30 -0.20
C VAL A 226 -18.57 -7.13 1.30
N ILE A 227 -17.52 -7.77 1.84
CA ILE A 227 -17.18 -7.69 3.26
C ILE A 227 -15.69 -7.45 3.49
N ILE A 228 -15.39 -6.73 4.57
CA ILE A 228 -14.04 -6.53 5.11
C ILE A 228 -14.09 -6.85 6.60
N ALA A 229 -13.16 -7.65 7.10
CA ALA A 229 -13.04 -8.01 8.51
C ALA A 229 -11.87 -7.26 9.15
N ALA A 230 -12.12 -6.56 10.26
CA ALA A 230 -11.07 -6.09 11.15
C ALA A 230 -10.92 -7.09 12.30
N VAL A 231 -9.72 -7.63 12.45
CA VAL A 231 -9.37 -8.58 13.52
C VAL A 231 -8.29 -7.97 14.38
N LYS A 232 -8.46 -8.06 15.69
CA LYS A 232 -7.48 -7.63 16.68
C LYS A 232 -7.34 -8.66 17.79
N ASN A 233 -6.34 -9.52 17.68
CA ASN A 233 -5.95 -10.51 18.70
C ASN A 233 -4.42 -10.64 18.79
N GLU A 234 -3.92 -11.50 19.70
CA GLU A 234 -2.47 -11.65 19.96
C GLU A 234 -1.66 -12.12 18.74
N THR A 235 -2.31 -12.73 17.75
CA THR A 235 -1.65 -13.37 16.59
C THR A 235 -2.02 -12.73 15.24
N GLN A 236 -3.06 -11.89 15.21
CA GLN A 236 -3.65 -11.28 14.02
C GLN A 236 -4.12 -9.86 14.36
N ASP A 237 -3.54 -8.86 13.70
CA ASP A 237 -3.94 -7.45 13.83
C ASP A 237 -3.94 -6.82 12.44
N GLY A 238 -5.10 -6.38 11.96
CA GLY A 238 -5.22 -5.75 10.64
C GLY A 238 -6.60 -5.88 9.98
N LEU A 239 -6.65 -5.42 8.74
CA LEU A 239 -7.82 -5.54 7.86
C LEU A 239 -7.64 -6.72 6.90
N TYR A 240 -8.70 -7.50 6.77
CA TYR A 240 -8.72 -8.71 5.98
C TYR A 240 -9.91 -8.69 5.03
N MET A 241 -9.66 -9.03 3.76
CA MET A 241 -10.71 -9.17 2.75
C MET A 241 -11.07 -10.64 2.58
N LEU A 242 -12.31 -10.88 2.16
CA LEU A 242 -12.74 -12.23 1.84
C LEU A 242 -11.97 -12.76 0.61
N LYS A 243 -11.42 -13.95 0.74
CA LYS A 243 -10.76 -14.68 -0.35
C LYS A 243 -11.76 -15.50 -1.15
N ASN A 244 -12.75 -16.10 -0.48
CA ASN A 244 -13.75 -16.97 -1.08
C ASN A 244 -15.05 -17.00 -0.25
N THR A 245 -16.13 -17.49 -0.84
CA THR A 245 -17.44 -17.59 -0.17
C THR A 245 -17.51 -18.64 0.94
N GLN A 246 -16.41 -19.37 1.21
CA GLN A 246 -16.32 -20.37 2.29
C GLN A 246 -15.89 -19.76 3.64
N GLY A 247 -15.59 -18.46 3.69
CA GLY A 247 -15.19 -17.78 4.92
C GLY A 247 -13.68 -17.72 5.15
N ASP A 248 -12.88 -17.95 4.12
CA ASP A 248 -11.44 -17.70 4.17
C ASP A 248 -11.14 -16.24 3.88
N PHE A 249 -10.29 -15.64 4.70
CA PHE A 249 -9.84 -14.26 4.59
C PHE A 249 -8.33 -14.19 4.37
N VAL A 250 -7.90 -13.09 3.75
CA VAL A 250 -6.50 -12.76 3.51
C VAL A 250 -6.27 -11.30 3.85
N ALA A 251 -5.02 -10.95 4.19
CA ALA A 251 -4.66 -9.56 4.43
C ALA A 251 -5.08 -8.69 3.25
N TRP A 252 -5.84 -7.63 3.53
CA TRP A 252 -6.30 -6.73 2.50
C TRP A 252 -5.18 -5.78 2.10
N ASP A 253 -4.90 -5.69 0.79
CA ASP A 253 -3.92 -4.74 0.24
C ASP A 253 -4.50 -3.34 0.02
N GLU A 254 -5.66 -3.06 0.64
CA GLU A 254 -6.40 -1.80 0.60
C GLU A 254 -6.95 -1.45 -0.80
N LYS A 255 -6.92 -2.40 -1.75
CA LYS A 255 -7.49 -2.20 -3.09
C LYS A 255 -8.91 -2.72 -3.18
N PHE A 256 -9.84 -1.83 -3.53
CA PHE A 256 -11.25 -2.20 -3.72
C PHE A 256 -11.47 -3.12 -4.93
N SER A 257 -10.63 -3.03 -5.96
CA SER A 257 -10.70 -3.92 -7.13
C SER A 257 -10.39 -5.38 -6.79
N ALA A 258 -9.82 -5.64 -5.61
CA ALA A 258 -9.53 -6.98 -5.13
C ALA A 258 -10.67 -7.59 -4.30
N LEU A 259 -11.73 -6.82 -3.99
CA LEU A 259 -12.83 -7.32 -3.18
C LEU A 259 -13.61 -8.42 -3.92
N VAL A 260 -13.84 -9.53 -3.21
CA VAL A 260 -14.63 -10.66 -3.71
C VAL A 260 -16.07 -10.50 -3.23
N PRO A 261 -17.06 -10.47 -4.14
CA PRO A 261 -18.47 -10.48 -3.77
C PRO A 261 -18.85 -11.73 -2.98
N VAL A 262 -19.59 -11.54 -1.88
CA VAL A 262 -20.25 -12.64 -1.14
C VAL A 262 -21.55 -13.07 -1.79
N ALA A 263 -22.26 -12.14 -2.45
CA ALA A 263 -23.52 -12.41 -3.13
C ALA A 263 -23.80 -11.34 -4.18
N ASP A 264 -24.42 -11.76 -5.29
CA ASP A 264 -25.10 -10.87 -6.22
C ASP A 264 -26.58 -10.78 -5.81
N LEU A 265 -27.15 -9.58 -5.83
CA LEU A 265 -28.53 -9.32 -5.42
C LEU A 265 -29.15 -8.20 -6.23
N THR A 266 -30.45 -8.29 -6.48
CA THR A 266 -31.24 -7.17 -7.00
C THR A 266 -31.82 -6.42 -5.80
N LEU A 267 -31.57 -5.12 -5.69
CA LEU A 267 -32.02 -4.32 -4.55
C LEU A 267 -33.55 -4.24 -4.49
N ALA A 268 -34.12 -4.54 -3.32
CA ALA A 268 -35.55 -4.47 -3.05
C ALA A 268 -35.83 -3.53 -1.87
N SER A 269 -37.11 -3.15 -1.72
CA SER A 269 -37.54 -2.31 -0.59
C SER A 269 -37.25 -2.94 0.77
N SER A 270 -37.31 -4.27 0.83
CA SER A 270 -36.87 -5.09 1.96
C SER A 270 -36.65 -6.51 1.48
N GLN A 271 -35.51 -7.11 1.84
CA GLN A 271 -35.18 -8.49 1.49
C GLN A 271 -34.28 -9.13 2.55
N GLY A 272 -34.47 -10.44 2.75
CA GLY A 272 -33.55 -11.24 3.53
C GLY A 272 -32.27 -11.47 2.73
N VAL A 273 -31.12 -11.29 3.36
CA VAL A 273 -29.82 -11.60 2.77
C VAL A 273 -29.02 -12.47 3.72
N GLU A 274 -28.35 -13.48 3.15
CA GLU A 274 -27.34 -14.28 3.84
C GLU A 274 -25.97 -13.73 3.43
N ILE A 275 -25.12 -13.46 4.41
CA ILE A 275 -23.82 -12.79 4.20
C ILE A 275 -22.70 -13.80 4.22
N LEU A 276 -22.62 -14.56 5.30
CA LEU A 276 -21.52 -15.50 5.54
C LEU A 276 -21.97 -16.60 6.50
N LYS A 277 -21.55 -17.84 6.23
CA LYS A 277 -21.83 -18.99 7.07
C LYS A 277 -20.60 -19.89 7.16
N GLY A 278 -20.28 -20.35 8.37
CA GLY A 278 -19.21 -21.32 8.60
C GLY A 278 -18.17 -20.83 9.58
N GLN A 279 -16.94 -21.28 9.41
CA GLN A 279 -15.80 -20.84 10.21
C GLN A 279 -15.05 -19.74 9.47
N MET A 280 -14.59 -18.73 10.21
CA MET A 280 -13.69 -17.72 9.67
C MET A 280 -12.26 -18.22 9.81
N THR A 281 -11.54 -18.24 8.71
CA THR A 281 -10.09 -18.47 8.73
C THR A 281 -9.35 -17.28 8.13
N ILE A 282 -8.15 -17.02 8.61
CA ILE A 282 -7.19 -16.11 7.98
C ILE A 282 -5.98 -16.94 7.61
N ASP A 283 -5.63 -16.98 6.32
CA ASP A 283 -4.54 -17.79 5.78
C ASP A 283 -4.62 -19.28 6.22
N GLY A 284 -5.85 -19.81 6.30
CA GLY A 284 -6.12 -21.20 6.68
C GLY A 284 -6.05 -21.48 8.19
N LYS A 285 -5.87 -20.45 9.03
CA LYS A 285 -5.91 -20.58 10.50
C LYS A 285 -7.24 -20.05 11.05
N PRO A 286 -7.89 -20.75 11.98
CA PRO A 286 -9.10 -20.25 12.63
C PRO A 286 -8.87 -18.89 13.30
N VAL A 287 -9.82 -17.98 13.15
CA VAL A 287 -9.84 -16.71 13.88
C VAL A 287 -10.51 -16.93 15.23
N THR A 288 -9.96 -16.35 16.29
CA THR A 288 -10.56 -16.37 17.64
C THR A 288 -10.63 -14.96 18.21
N GLY A 289 -11.68 -14.72 18.99
CA GLY A 289 -11.95 -13.45 19.67
C GLY A 289 -12.93 -12.56 18.92
N MET A 290 -12.90 -11.27 19.26
CA MET A 290 -13.79 -10.28 18.67
C MET A 290 -13.32 -9.90 17.26
N VAL A 291 -14.24 -9.96 16.32
CA VAL A 291 -14.06 -9.56 14.92
C VAL A 291 -15.13 -8.52 14.58
N ASN A 292 -14.70 -7.41 13.99
CA ASN A 292 -15.60 -6.38 13.49
C ASN A 292 -15.73 -6.55 11.97
N ILE A 293 -16.93 -6.88 11.49
CA ILE A 293 -17.19 -7.07 10.06
C ILE A 293 -17.85 -5.83 9.49
N TYR A 294 -17.24 -5.27 8.46
CA TYR A 294 -17.78 -4.19 7.66
C TYR A 294 -18.45 -4.74 6.41
N LEU A 295 -19.61 -4.18 6.08
CA LEU A 295 -20.39 -4.55 4.91
C LEU A 295 -20.28 -3.44 3.85
N GLY A 296 -20.28 -3.82 2.58
CA GLY A 296 -20.40 -2.91 1.46
C GLY A 296 -21.29 -3.46 0.34
N LEU A 297 -21.81 -2.58 -0.51
CA LEU A 297 -22.59 -2.90 -1.70
C LEU A 297 -22.02 -2.17 -2.90
N ILE A 298 -21.63 -2.92 -3.93
CA ILE A 298 -21.22 -2.39 -5.24
C ILE A 298 -22.47 -2.32 -6.12
N VAL A 299 -22.85 -1.13 -6.56
CA VAL A 299 -24.01 -0.89 -7.43
C VAL A 299 -23.52 -0.15 -8.68
N GLY A 300 -23.45 -0.85 -9.82
CA GLY A 300 -22.79 -0.34 -11.02
C GLY A 300 -21.32 -0.01 -10.77
N ASN A 301 -20.96 1.28 -10.81
CA ASN A 301 -19.61 1.77 -10.53
C ASN A 301 -19.47 2.43 -9.14
N LYS A 302 -20.48 2.31 -8.27
CA LYS A 302 -20.51 2.92 -6.94
C LYS A 302 -20.29 1.85 -5.88
N LEU A 303 -19.52 2.17 -4.84
CA LEU A 303 -19.45 1.38 -3.61
C LEU A 303 -20.20 2.15 -2.50
N LEU A 304 -21.14 1.47 -1.85
CA LEU A 304 -21.91 1.95 -0.70
C LEU A 304 -21.39 1.21 0.52
N TYR A 305 -21.02 1.93 1.58
CA TYR A 305 -20.41 1.33 2.77
C TYR A 305 -21.28 1.52 4.01
N PHE A 306 -21.40 0.48 4.82
CA PHE A 306 -22.09 0.55 6.11
C PHE A 306 -21.06 0.85 7.20
N PRO A 307 -21.11 2.03 7.85
CA PRO A 307 -20.10 2.40 8.85
C PRO A 307 -20.22 1.62 10.16
N LYS A 308 -21.39 1.01 10.43
CA LYS A 308 -21.57 0.14 11.59
C LYS A 308 -20.97 -1.23 11.32
N THR A 309 -20.13 -1.68 12.24
CA THR A 309 -19.59 -3.03 12.24
C THR A 309 -20.62 -4.02 12.75
N ILE A 310 -20.53 -5.24 12.23
CA ILE A 310 -21.18 -6.41 12.81
C ILE A 310 -20.14 -7.06 13.71
N ASP A 311 -20.37 -6.99 15.02
CA ASP A 311 -19.44 -7.57 15.99
C ASP A 311 -19.74 -9.06 16.14
N VAL A 312 -18.73 -9.90 15.89
CA VAL A 312 -18.81 -11.36 15.99
C VAL A 312 -17.74 -11.81 16.97
N ASN A 313 -18.12 -12.61 17.97
CA ASN A 313 -17.19 -13.18 18.94
C ASN A 313 -16.99 -14.66 18.63
N ILE A 314 -15.90 -14.99 17.95
CA ILE A 314 -15.59 -16.34 17.42
C ILE A 314 -14.72 -17.13 18.41
#